data_AF-A0A6V7B8X1-F1
#
_entry.id   AF-A0A6V7B8X1-F1
#
_cell.length_a   1.000
_cell.length_b   1.000
_cell.length_c   1.000
_cell.angle_alpha   90.00
_cell.angle_beta   90.00
_cell.angle_gamma   90.00
#
_symmetry.space_group_name_H-M   'P 1'
#
loop_
_entity.id
_entity.type
_entity.pdbx_description
1 polymer ?
#
loop_
_entity_poly.entity_id
_entity_poly.type
_entity_poly.pdbx_seq_one_letter_code
_entity_poly.pdbx_strand_id
1 'polypeptide(L)'
;MDRIITARRVALALTALCLLACGQGVPAQSMRSATGKSAGKYIAPTQQPYNSMARDTTPFNCEQYRAHPHPGMARYCQGIENMTLRNEAHRQGRPAPSDSIIALPGLGTAEAKQLGYACVGGQAMKRLRNGWEQVSAAAGGWQRCQGG
;
A
#
# COMPACT_ATOMS: atom_id res chain seq x y z
N MET A 1 -52.43 -26.88 36.61
CA MET A 1 -51.88 -25.53 36.84
C MET A 1 -50.36 -25.46 36.60
N ASP A 2 -49.65 -26.59 36.49
CA ASP A 2 -48.17 -26.63 36.39
C ASP A 2 -47.53 -26.14 35.10
N ARG A 3 -48.18 -26.32 33.94
CA ARG A 3 -47.61 -25.94 32.62
C ARG A 3 -47.44 -24.42 32.44
N ILE A 4 -48.33 -23.63 33.04
CA ILE A 4 -48.29 -22.17 32.96
C ILE A 4 -47.16 -21.61 33.85
N ILE A 5 -46.92 -22.25 35.00
CA ILE A 5 -45.87 -21.86 35.93
C ILE A 5 -44.48 -22.18 35.35
N THR A 6 -44.33 -23.33 34.68
CA THR A 6 -43.08 -23.69 33.99
C THR A 6 -42.78 -22.76 32.82
N ALA A 7 -43.77 -22.43 32.00
CA ALA A 7 -43.59 -21.48 30.89
C ALA A 7 -43.15 -20.09 31.37
N ARG A 8 -43.75 -19.59 32.47
CA ARG A 8 -43.37 -18.29 33.06
C ARG A 8 -41.95 -18.30 33.62
N ARG A 9 -41.52 -19.39 34.26
CA ARG A 9 -40.16 -19.53 34.79
C ARG A 9 -39.11 -19.58 33.68
N VAL A 10 -39.40 -20.28 32.58
CA VAL A 10 -38.51 -20.34 31.40
C VAL A 10 -38.40 -18.97 30.75
N ALA A 11 -39.51 -18.24 30.58
CA ALA A 11 -39.49 -16.89 30.03
C ALA A 11 -38.68 -15.91 30.90
N LEU A 12 -38.81 -15.98 32.22
CA LEU A 12 -38.05 -15.16 33.17
C LEU A 12 -36.55 -15.52 33.18
N ALA A 13 -36.21 -16.80 33.03
CA ALA A 13 -34.82 -17.23 32.94
C ALA A 13 -34.17 -16.76 31.63
N LEU A 14 -34.90 -16.82 30.51
CA LEU A 14 -34.43 -16.34 29.21
C LEU A 14 -34.22 -14.82 29.18
N THR A 15 -35.12 -14.05 29.79
CA THR A 15 -34.95 -12.59 29.88
C THR A 15 -33.79 -12.20 30.79
N ALA A 16 -33.58 -12.90 31.90
CA ALA A 16 -32.43 -12.68 32.77
C ALA A 16 -31.10 -12.99 32.05
N LEU A 17 -31.03 -14.06 31.25
CA LEU A 17 -29.84 -14.39 30.45
C LEU A 17 -29.55 -13.34 29.37
N CYS A 18 -30.57 -12.83 28.68
CA CYS A 18 -30.39 -11.77 27.68
C CYS A 18 -29.83 -10.48 28.31
N LEU A 19 -30.32 -10.10 29.48
CA LEU A 19 -29.83 -8.90 30.18
C LEU A 19 -28.37 -9.06 30.64
N LEU A 20 -27.94 -10.26 31.04
CA LEU A 20 -26.53 -10.52 31.36
C LEU A 20 -25.62 -10.46 30.12
N ALA A 21 -26.08 -10.92 28.96
CA ALA A 21 -25.29 -10.93 27.72
C ALA A 21 -25.07 -9.51 27.16
N CYS A 22 -26.03 -8.60 27.32
CA CYS A 22 -25.90 -7.21 26.86
C CYS A 22 -25.03 -6.32 27.78
N GLY A 23 -24.63 -6.81 28.97
CA GLY A 23 -23.85 -6.06 29.95
C GLY A 23 -22.33 -6.07 29.74
N GLN A 24 -21.83 -6.73 28.68
CA GLN A 24 -20.40 -6.73 28.39
C GLN A 24 -19.99 -5.37 27.83
N GLY A 25 -19.55 -4.50 28.74
CA GLY A 25 -19.01 -3.19 28.43
C GLY A 25 -17.93 -3.31 27.36
N VAL A 26 -18.11 -2.58 26.26
CA VAL A 26 -17.05 -2.32 25.29
C VAL A 26 -15.87 -1.75 26.09
N PRO A 27 -14.64 -2.31 25.99
CA PRO A 27 -13.47 -1.60 26.50
C PRO A 27 -13.36 -0.29 25.73
N ALA A 28 -13.90 0.78 26.30
CA ALA A 28 -13.67 2.13 25.85
C ALA A 28 -12.17 2.36 25.93
N GLN A 29 -11.50 2.33 24.77
CA GLN A 29 -10.10 2.69 24.67
C GLN A 29 -9.99 4.15 25.13
N SER A 30 -9.51 4.38 26.35
CA SER A 30 -9.27 5.74 26.82
C SER A 30 -8.13 6.31 25.98
N MET A 31 -8.42 7.18 25.02
CA MET A 31 -7.39 7.99 24.38
C MET A 31 -6.83 8.95 25.44
N ARG A 32 -5.64 8.66 25.96
CA ARG A 32 -4.88 9.63 26.76
C ARG A 32 -4.34 10.68 25.80
N SER A 33 -4.82 11.92 25.92
CA SER A 33 -4.20 13.08 25.28
C SER A 33 -2.78 13.23 25.81
N ALA A 34 -1.79 13.23 24.91
CA ALA A 34 -0.38 13.36 25.26
C ALA A 34 -0.06 14.82 25.63
N THR A 35 -0.41 15.26 26.83
CA THR A 35 0.12 16.50 27.40
C THR A 35 1.45 16.22 28.08
N GLY A 36 2.51 16.20 27.27
CA GLY A 36 3.89 16.23 27.72
C GLY A 36 4.74 16.87 26.63
N LYS A 37 5.71 17.72 27.01
CA LYS A 37 6.67 18.29 26.05
C LYS A 37 7.32 17.13 25.30
N SER A 38 7.04 17.02 23.99
CA SER A 38 7.62 15.98 23.15
C SER A 38 9.12 16.24 23.01
N ALA A 39 9.93 15.69 23.91
CA ALA A 39 11.29 15.37 23.55
C ALA A 39 11.16 14.31 22.46
N GLY A 40 11.21 14.75 21.20
CA GLY A 40 11.07 13.87 20.04
C GLY A 40 12.15 12.80 20.13
N LYS A 41 11.77 11.59 20.57
CA LYS A 41 12.66 10.44 20.49
C LYS A 41 12.97 10.26 19.02
N TYR A 42 14.24 10.40 18.66
CA TYR A 42 14.69 10.08 17.32
C TYR A 42 14.36 8.61 17.05
N ILE A 43 13.37 8.36 16.20
CA ILE A 43 13.05 7.04 15.68
C ILE A 43 14.00 6.84 14.51
N ALA A 44 14.98 5.95 14.65
CA ALA A 44 15.85 5.59 13.55
C ALA A 44 14.98 5.13 12.36
N PRO A 45 15.27 5.55 11.12
CA PRO A 45 14.56 5.07 9.95
C PRO A 45 14.60 3.54 9.92
N THR A 46 13.46 2.90 9.76
CA THR A 46 13.43 1.47 9.45
C THR A 46 14.13 1.26 8.11
N GLN A 47 14.95 0.20 8.02
CA GLN A 47 15.61 -0.14 6.78
C GLN A 47 14.53 -0.45 5.73
N GLN A 48 14.54 0.31 4.63
CA GLN A 48 13.60 0.10 3.54
C GLN A 48 13.84 -1.28 2.93
N PRO A 49 12.78 -2.04 2.60
CA PRO A 49 12.90 -3.26 1.82
C PRO A 49 13.65 -2.98 0.51
N TYR A 50 14.44 -3.95 0.07
CA TYR A 50 15.10 -3.88 -1.22
C TYR A 50 14.07 -3.59 -2.34
N ASN A 51 14.41 -2.67 -3.26
CA ASN A 51 13.57 -2.34 -4.40
C ASN A 51 14.47 -2.32 -5.65
N SER A 52 14.29 -3.29 -6.55
CA SER A 52 15.08 -3.35 -7.79
C SER A 52 14.96 -2.09 -8.66
N MET A 53 13.88 -1.31 -8.50
CA MET A 53 13.65 -0.06 -9.24
C MET A 53 14.10 1.20 -8.49
N ALA A 54 14.79 1.08 -7.35
CA ALA A 54 15.08 2.21 -6.44
C ALA A 54 15.85 3.40 -7.07
N ARG A 55 16.43 3.24 -8.26
CA ARG A 55 17.16 4.30 -8.99
C ARG A 55 16.36 4.91 -10.13
N ASP A 56 15.04 5.00 -9.99
CA ASP A 56 14.13 5.60 -10.98
C ASP A 56 14.25 4.98 -12.39
N THR A 57 14.62 3.70 -12.43
CA THR A 57 14.97 2.97 -13.63
C THR A 57 14.18 1.67 -13.75
N THR A 58 14.04 1.20 -14.99
CA THR A 58 13.76 -0.21 -15.28
C THR A 58 15.02 -1.03 -15.02
N PRO A 59 15.04 -2.00 -14.09
CA PRO A 59 16.28 -2.70 -13.72
C PRO A 59 16.92 -3.46 -14.88
N PHE A 60 16.15 -3.90 -15.88
CA PHE A 60 16.68 -4.70 -17.00
C PHE A 60 16.96 -3.89 -18.27
N ASN A 61 16.61 -2.59 -18.28
CA ASN A 61 16.83 -1.67 -19.41
C ASN A 61 16.40 -2.28 -20.76
N CYS A 62 15.21 -2.89 -20.81
CA CYS A 62 14.76 -3.66 -21.97
C CYS A 62 14.69 -2.88 -23.29
N GLU A 63 14.69 -1.56 -23.21
CA GLU A 63 14.82 -0.63 -24.34
C GLU A 63 16.05 -0.90 -25.22
N GLN A 64 17.15 -1.38 -24.62
CA GLN A 64 18.36 -1.75 -25.37
C GLN A 64 18.11 -2.81 -26.45
N TYR A 65 17.08 -3.65 -26.27
CA TYR A 65 16.73 -4.72 -27.21
C TYR A 65 15.79 -4.26 -28.33
N ARG A 66 15.42 -2.97 -28.41
CA ARG A 66 14.59 -2.47 -29.53
C ARG A 66 15.29 -2.56 -30.88
N ALA A 67 16.61 -2.39 -30.92
CA ALA A 67 17.42 -2.53 -32.14
C ALA A 67 17.84 -3.99 -32.42
N HIS A 68 17.40 -4.95 -31.61
CA HIS A 68 17.79 -6.34 -31.76
C HIS A 68 17.18 -6.93 -33.05
N PRO A 69 17.91 -7.77 -33.81
CA PRO A 69 17.42 -8.36 -35.06
C PRO A 69 16.09 -9.12 -34.94
N HIS A 70 15.89 -9.76 -33.79
CA HIS A 70 14.62 -10.43 -33.47
C HIS A 70 13.61 -9.44 -32.84
N PRO A 71 12.46 -9.17 -33.49
CA PRO A 71 11.55 -8.08 -33.10
C PRO A 71 10.83 -8.32 -31.76
N GLY A 72 10.83 -9.56 -31.26
CA GLY A 72 10.22 -9.92 -29.98
C GLY A 72 11.09 -9.70 -28.75
N MET A 73 12.38 -9.37 -28.89
CA MET A 73 13.31 -9.41 -27.75
C MET A 73 13.04 -8.34 -26.69
N ALA A 74 12.67 -7.12 -27.09
CA ALA A 74 12.28 -6.08 -26.14
C ALA A 74 11.07 -6.50 -25.30
N ARG A 75 10.04 -7.07 -25.95
CA ARG A 75 8.85 -7.60 -25.25
C ARG A 75 9.17 -8.79 -24.36
N TYR A 76 10.04 -9.69 -24.81
CA TYR A 76 10.49 -10.83 -24.00
C TYR A 76 11.19 -10.35 -22.72
N CYS A 77 12.14 -9.43 -22.84
CA CYS A 77 12.82 -8.82 -21.69
C CYS A 77 11.81 -8.17 -20.72
N GLN A 78 10.87 -7.37 -21.24
CA GLN A 78 9.83 -6.73 -20.43
C GLN A 78 8.98 -7.77 -19.68
N GLY A 79 8.67 -8.91 -20.30
CA GLY A 79 7.96 -10.00 -19.65
C GLY A 79 8.71 -10.58 -18.45
N ILE A 80 10.02 -10.85 -18.59
CA ILE A 80 10.85 -11.35 -17.49
C ILE A 80 11.03 -10.29 -16.39
N GLU A 81 11.18 -9.02 -16.76
CA GLU A 81 11.27 -7.91 -15.81
C GLU A 81 9.99 -7.80 -14.97
N ASN A 82 8.81 -7.79 -15.62
CA ASN A 82 7.52 -7.71 -14.94
C ASN A 82 7.31 -8.89 -13.99
N MET A 83 7.67 -10.11 -14.41
CA MET A 83 7.58 -11.29 -13.55
C MET A 83 8.48 -11.16 -12.32
N THR A 84 9.74 -10.76 -12.52
CA THR A 84 10.71 -10.54 -11.43
C THR A 84 10.18 -9.54 -10.41
N LEU A 85 9.69 -8.40 -10.88
CA LEU A 85 9.20 -7.31 -10.03
C LEU A 85 7.91 -7.68 -9.28
N ARG A 86 7.00 -8.42 -9.90
CA ARG A 86 5.79 -8.95 -9.22
C ARG A 86 6.16 -9.94 -8.12
N ASN A 87 7.10 -10.85 -8.39
CA ASN A 87 7.57 -11.81 -7.41
C ASN A 87 8.29 -11.14 -6.24
N GLU A 88 9.10 -10.12 -6.52
CA GLU A 88 9.75 -9.29 -5.49
C GLU A 88 8.71 -8.59 -4.60
N ALA A 89 7.73 -7.90 -5.20
CA ALA A 89 6.66 -7.24 -4.46
C ALA A 89 5.87 -8.24 -3.61
N HIS A 90 5.51 -9.39 -4.18
CA HIS A 90 4.78 -10.43 -3.47
C HIS A 90 5.54 -10.97 -2.25
N ARG A 91 6.85 -11.25 -2.39
CA ARG A 91 7.71 -11.69 -1.27
C ARG A 91 7.81 -10.64 -0.16
N GLN A 92 7.64 -9.37 -0.49
CA GLN A 92 7.66 -8.25 0.45
C GLN A 92 6.27 -7.91 1.01
N GLY A 93 5.20 -8.62 0.60
CA GLY A 93 3.82 -8.30 0.97
C GLY A 93 3.34 -6.95 0.40
N ARG A 94 3.97 -6.47 -0.67
CA ARG A 94 3.63 -5.20 -1.33
C ARG A 94 2.69 -5.45 -2.51
N PRO A 95 1.83 -4.48 -2.86
CA PRO A 95 1.06 -4.54 -4.10
C PRO A 95 1.99 -4.67 -5.31
N ALA A 96 1.56 -5.45 -6.30
CA ALA A 96 2.31 -5.67 -7.53
C ALA A 96 2.44 -4.37 -8.35
N PRO A 97 3.58 -4.17 -9.03
CA PRO A 97 3.71 -3.11 -10.03
C PRO A 97 2.83 -3.39 -11.25
N SER A 98 2.44 -2.30 -11.93
CA SER A 98 1.87 -2.36 -13.27
C SER A 98 2.90 -2.77 -14.32
N ASP A 99 2.42 -3.24 -15.48
CA ASP A 99 3.26 -3.46 -16.66
C ASP A 99 3.47 -2.15 -17.46
N SER A 100 2.72 -1.10 -17.15
CA SER A 100 2.86 0.23 -17.74
C SER A 100 4.01 1.00 -17.09
N ILE A 101 4.83 1.66 -17.90
CA ILE A 101 5.92 2.55 -17.47
C ILE A 101 5.69 3.92 -18.12
N ILE A 102 5.67 4.97 -17.31
CA ILE A 102 5.53 6.36 -17.79
C ILE A 102 6.80 7.17 -17.53
N ALA A 103 7.06 8.19 -18.34
CA ALA A 103 8.12 9.15 -18.06
C ALA A 103 7.61 10.19 -17.05
N LEU A 104 8.31 10.37 -15.94
CA LEU A 104 8.03 11.40 -14.95
C LEU A 104 9.33 12.10 -14.53
N PRO A 105 9.31 13.39 -14.18
CA PRO A 105 10.50 14.06 -13.67
C PRO A 105 10.92 13.50 -12.31
N GLY A 106 12.22 13.50 -12.00
CA GLY A 106 12.73 13.08 -10.70
C GLY A 106 12.26 14.00 -9.56
N LEU A 107 12.15 13.46 -8.34
CA LEU A 107 11.73 14.23 -7.16
C LEU A 107 12.65 15.43 -6.90
N GLY A 108 12.05 16.59 -6.63
CA GLY A 108 12.77 17.82 -6.27
C GLY A 108 13.08 18.77 -7.44
N THR A 109 12.94 18.29 -8.69
CA THR A 109 13.03 19.11 -9.91
C THR A 109 11.94 20.19 -9.96
N ALA A 110 12.17 21.26 -10.72
CA ALA A 110 11.19 22.34 -10.88
C ALA A 110 9.93 21.82 -11.60
N GLU A 111 10.16 20.96 -12.59
CA GLU A 111 9.16 20.28 -13.40
C GLU A 111 8.26 19.41 -12.52
N ALA A 112 8.82 18.61 -11.61
CA ALA A 112 8.03 17.81 -10.66
C ALA A 112 7.17 18.67 -9.73
N LYS A 113 7.69 19.83 -9.28
CA LYS A 113 6.94 20.75 -8.42
C LYS A 113 5.75 21.38 -9.13
N GLN A 114 5.91 21.71 -10.41
CA GLN A 114 4.85 22.31 -11.25
C GLN A 114 3.83 21.27 -11.69
N LEU A 115 4.29 20.10 -12.13
CA LEU A 115 3.43 19.00 -12.57
C LEU A 115 2.64 18.38 -11.41
N GLY A 116 3.21 18.40 -10.20
CA GLY A 116 2.65 17.71 -9.04
C GLY A 116 2.79 16.19 -9.13
N TYR A 117 3.67 15.69 -9.99
CA TYR A 117 4.03 14.28 -10.13
C TYR A 117 5.54 14.13 -10.17
N ALA A 118 6.05 13.04 -9.61
CA ALA A 118 7.47 12.72 -9.62
C ALA A 118 7.70 11.21 -9.74
N CYS A 119 8.85 10.83 -10.30
CA CYS A 119 9.37 9.48 -10.18
C CYS A 119 10.20 9.35 -8.90
N VAL A 120 9.89 8.34 -8.07
CA VAL A 120 10.60 8.06 -6.81
C VAL A 120 10.83 6.57 -6.66
N GLY A 121 12.07 6.13 -6.74
CA GLY A 121 12.44 4.72 -6.73
C GLY A 121 11.67 3.90 -7.76
N GLY A 122 11.44 4.47 -8.96
CA GLY A 122 10.72 3.87 -10.07
C GLY A 122 9.19 3.79 -9.88
N GLN A 123 8.66 4.45 -8.85
CA GLN A 123 7.24 4.55 -8.55
C GLN A 123 6.74 5.95 -8.90
N ALA A 124 5.63 6.01 -9.64
CA ALA A 124 4.97 7.27 -9.91
C ALA A 124 4.28 7.77 -8.64
N MET A 125 4.64 8.97 -8.22
CA MET A 125 4.12 9.62 -7.02
C MET A 125 3.37 10.89 -7.40
N LYS A 126 2.18 11.09 -6.83
CA LYS A 126 1.37 12.30 -6.95
C LYS A 126 1.55 13.15 -5.70
N ARG A 127 1.70 14.46 -5.88
CA ARG A 127 1.82 15.42 -4.79
C ARG A 127 0.47 15.63 -4.10
N LEU A 128 0.47 15.54 -2.78
CA LEU A 128 -0.62 15.95 -1.90
C LEU A 128 -0.25 17.26 -1.18
N ARG A 129 -1.22 17.85 -0.47
CA ARG A 129 -0.97 19.08 0.31
C ARG A 129 0.13 18.91 1.37
N ASN A 130 0.24 17.71 1.94
CA ASN A 130 1.12 17.40 3.06
C ASN A 130 2.00 16.15 2.81
N GLY A 131 2.14 15.73 1.55
CA GLY A 131 2.90 14.51 1.26
C GLY A 131 2.83 14.07 -0.19
N TRP A 132 3.02 12.77 -0.39
CA TRP A 132 2.99 12.11 -1.68
C TRP A 132 2.15 10.85 -1.61
N GLU A 133 1.42 10.57 -2.68
CA GLU A 133 0.58 9.39 -2.85
C GLU A 133 1.11 8.56 -4.01
N GLN A 134 1.13 7.23 -3.84
CA GLN A 134 1.48 6.33 -4.93
C GLN A 134 0.36 6.29 -5.97
N VAL A 135 0.70 6.46 -7.24
CA VAL A 135 -0.27 6.46 -8.33
C VAL A 135 -0.67 5.02 -8.68
N SER A 136 -1.96 4.75 -8.81
CA SER A 136 -2.46 3.48 -9.37
C SER A 136 -2.44 3.51 -10.90
N ALA A 137 -2.11 2.39 -11.51
CA ALA A 137 -2.18 2.25 -12.96
C ALA A 137 -3.56 1.76 -13.40
N ALA A 138 -4.01 2.20 -14.58
CA ALA A 138 -5.24 1.69 -15.19
C ALA A 138 -5.19 0.18 -15.46
N ALA A 139 -4.00 -0.36 -15.76
CA ALA A 139 -3.77 -1.79 -15.94
C ALA A 139 -3.72 -2.59 -14.62
N GLY A 140 -3.98 -1.94 -13.48
CA GLY A 140 -3.87 -2.52 -12.16
C GLY A 140 -2.45 -2.40 -11.57
N GLY A 141 -2.38 -2.56 -10.25
CA GLY A 141 -1.15 -2.33 -9.49
C GLY A 141 -0.79 -0.85 -9.39
N TRP A 142 0.38 -0.58 -8.84
CA TRP A 142 0.92 0.77 -8.77
C TRP A 142 1.67 1.13 -10.07
N GLN A 143 1.59 2.38 -10.48
CA GLN A 143 2.15 2.88 -11.73
C GLN A 143 3.67 3.00 -11.64
N ARG A 144 4.37 2.30 -12.53
CA ARG A 144 5.82 2.45 -12.66
C ARG A 144 6.16 3.69 -13.45
N CYS A 145 7.32 4.25 -13.15
CA CYS A 145 7.89 5.34 -13.93
C CYS A 145 9.37 5.13 -14.21
N GLN A 146 9.83 5.84 -15.23
CA GLN A 146 11.22 6.15 -15.47
C GLN A 146 11.37 7.67 -15.31
N GLY A 147 12.42 8.13 -14.64
CA GLY A 147 12.53 9.56 -14.39
C GLY A 147 13.87 10.06 -13.91
N GLY A 148 14.40 11.04 -14.65
CA GLY A 148 15.66 11.72 -14.37
C GLY A 148 16.82 11.08 -15.11
#